data_AF-A0A819JT29-F1
#
_entry.id   AF-A0A819JT29-F1
#
_cell.length_a   1.000
_cell.length_b   1.000
_cell.length_c   1.000
_cell.angle_alpha   90.00
_cell.angle_beta   90.00
_cell.angle_gamma   90.00
#
_symmetry.space_group_name_H-M   'P 1'
#
loop_
_entity.id
_entity.type
_entity.pdbx_description
1 polymer ?
#
loop_
_entity_poly.entity_id
_entity_poly.type
_entity_poly.pdbx_seq_one_letter_code
_entity_poly.pdbx_strand_id
1 'polypeptide(L)'
;MQSIIILTLAAIACIHAVPTTEIVDKVWAEPRGSTLTEGIKCIFLVGPFDCARAKVDADNAGQAARDLYPENTLHNGIGDAFRHCYWNALMTISIGRDQAKKLADLHEDNNTEGPLGERVMDLKNNEIGRQVGNDFKSVDGAKARCQEHVSTGHLQLKP
;
A
#
# COMPACT_ATOMS: atom_id res chain seq x y z
N MET A 1 -50.88 -46.65 -5.76
CA MET A 1 -50.18 -46.14 -4.56
C MET A 1 -49.07 -45.20 -5.02
N GLN A 2 -49.37 -43.91 -5.04
CA GLN A 2 -48.41 -42.83 -5.25
C GLN A 2 -48.46 -41.97 -3.98
N SER A 3 -47.37 -41.95 -3.22
CA SER A 3 -47.14 -41.03 -2.10
C SER A 3 -45.68 -40.59 -2.21
N ILE A 4 -45.43 -39.40 -2.78
CA ILE A 4 -45.12 -38.15 -2.07
C ILE A 4 -43.85 -38.29 -1.19
N ILE A 5 -42.72 -37.81 -1.73
CA ILE A 5 -41.66 -37.19 -0.94
C ILE A 5 -41.40 -35.82 -1.57
N ILE A 6 -41.92 -34.79 -0.91
CA ILE A 6 -41.63 -33.37 -1.14
C ILE A 6 -40.41 -33.02 -0.27
N LEU A 7 -39.68 -31.99 -0.71
CA LEU A 7 -38.58 -31.28 -0.05
C LEU A 7 -37.19 -31.87 -0.26
N THR A 8 -36.50 -31.37 -1.27
CA THR A 8 -35.18 -30.76 -1.04
C THR A 8 -34.94 -29.63 -2.03
N LEU A 9 -34.72 -28.45 -1.43
CA LEU A 9 -33.82 -27.41 -1.92
C LEU A 9 -34.24 -26.65 -3.18
N ALA A 10 -35.17 -25.72 -2.94
CA ALA A 10 -35.07 -24.39 -3.56
C ALA A 10 -33.71 -23.77 -3.19
N ALA A 11 -32.70 -23.94 -4.05
CA ALA A 11 -31.45 -23.21 -4.01
C ALA A 11 -30.86 -23.00 -5.42
N ILE A 12 -31.70 -23.01 -6.46
CA ILE A 12 -31.30 -22.73 -7.85
C ILE A 12 -31.98 -21.43 -8.28
N ALA A 13 -31.64 -20.32 -7.64
CA ALA A 13 -31.93 -18.97 -8.13
C ALA A 13 -31.25 -17.94 -7.23
N CYS A 14 -29.91 -17.95 -7.19
CA CYS A 14 -29.10 -16.83 -6.70
C CYS A 14 -27.64 -16.99 -7.19
N ILE A 15 -27.44 -17.43 -8.43
CA ILE A 15 -26.23 -17.02 -9.16
C ILE A 15 -26.52 -15.59 -9.64
N HIS A 16 -26.65 -14.68 -8.67
CA HIS A 16 -26.43 -13.27 -8.97
C HIS A 16 -25.00 -13.23 -9.48
N ALA A 17 -24.85 -12.75 -10.71
CA ALA A 17 -23.58 -12.47 -11.33
C ALA A 17 -22.59 -11.99 -10.28
N VAL A 18 -21.71 -12.88 -9.83
CA VAL A 18 -20.46 -12.46 -9.20
C VAL A 18 -19.82 -11.67 -10.33
N PRO A 19 -19.67 -10.35 -10.20
CA PRO A 19 -18.89 -9.61 -11.17
C PRO A 19 -17.57 -10.34 -11.19
N THR A 20 -17.13 -10.80 -12.36
CA THR A 20 -15.73 -11.18 -12.54
C THR A 20 -14.96 -9.94 -12.13
N THR A 21 -14.53 -9.88 -10.87
CA THR A 21 -13.53 -8.91 -10.48
C THR A 21 -12.39 -9.29 -11.41
N GLU A 22 -12.09 -8.41 -12.35
CA GLU A 22 -10.78 -8.42 -12.97
C GLU A 22 -9.81 -8.77 -11.86
N ILE A 23 -8.93 -9.74 -12.11
CA ILE A 23 -7.78 -9.94 -11.23
C ILE A 23 -7.02 -8.63 -11.35
N VAL A 24 -7.37 -7.66 -10.50
CA VAL A 24 -6.71 -6.37 -10.48
C VAL A 24 -5.41 -6.71 -9.80
N ASP A 25 -4.43 -7.00 -10.64
CA ASP A 25 -3.02 -7.21 -10.33
C ASP A 25 -2.53 -5.96 -9.57
N LYS A 26 -2.84 -5.88 -8.29
CA LYS A 26 -2.42 -4.81 -7.39
C LYS A 26 -1.59 -5.44 -6.28
N VAL A 27 -0.27 -5.35 -6.46
CA VAL A 27 0.71 -5.83 -5.47
C VAL A 27 0.72 -4.91 -4.25
N TRP A 28 0.51 -3.60 -4.45
CA TRP A 28 0.59 -2.58 -3.40
C TRP A 28 -0.73 -1.84 -3.23
N ALA A 29 -0.91 -1.20 -2.08
CA ALA A 29 -2.17 -0.57 -1.64
C ALA A 29 -2.59 0.70 -2.43
N GLU A 30 -1.98 0.96 -3.59
CA GLU A 30 -2.20 2.15 -4.41
C GLU A 30 -3.17 1.94 -5.59
N PRO A 31 -3.88 2.99 -6.04
CA PRO A 31 -4.83 2.88 -7.14
C PRO A 31 -4.20 2.59 -8.51
N ARG A 32 -2.94 2.99 -8.75
CA ARG A 32 -2.17 2.85 -10.01
C ARG A 32 -0.80 2.18 -9.76
N GLY A 33 -0.23 1.56 -10.80
CA GLY A 33 1.20 1.19 -10.86
C GLY A 33 1.61 -0.22 -10.42
N SER A 34 0.89 -0.89 -9.52
CA SER A 34 1.40 -2.12 -8.86
C SER A 34 1.19 -3.43 -9.62
N THR A 35 1.84 -3.59 -10.77
CA THR A 35 1.67 -4.75 -11.68
C THR A 35 2.21 -6.08 -11.14
N LEU A 36 1.75 -7.22 -11.69
CA LEU A 36 2.34 -8.56 -11.47
C LEU A 36 3.87 -8.55 -11.69
N THR A 37 4.35 -7.79 -12.67
CA THR A 37 5.78 -7.58 -12.95
C THR A 37 6.51 -6.99 -11.75
N GLU A 38 5.90 -6.07 -11.03
CA GLU A 38 6.47 -5.48 -9.81
C GLU A 38 6.59 -6.51 -8.68
N GLY A 39 5.56 -7.34 -8.50
CA GLY A 39 5.58 -8.41 -7.50
C GLY A 39 6.69 -9.42 -7.78
N ILE A 40 6.88 -9.80 -9.04
CA ILE A 40 7.99 -10.68 -9.45
C ILE A 40 9.35 -10.00 -9.18
N LYS A 41 9.51 -8.73 -9.59
CA LYS A 41 10.75 -7.97 -9.34
C LYS A 41 11.05 -7.83 -7.84
N CYS A 42 10.04 -7.63 -7.02
CA CYS A 42 10.14 -7.57 -5.56
C CYS A 42 10.73 -8.88 -4.99
N ILE A 43 10.23 -10.05 -5.41
CA ILE A 43 10.79 -11.36 -5.00
C ILE A 43 12.27 -11.48 -5.40
N PHE A 44 12.66 -11.05 -6.60
CA PHE A 44 14.06 -11.09 -7.03
C PHE A 44 14.96 -10.08 -6.30
N LEU A 45 14.44 -8.92 -5.92
CA LEU A 45 15.22 -7.85 -5.29
C LEU A 45 15.49 -8.07 -3.81
N VAL A 46 14.50 -8.60 -3.08
CA VAL A 46 14.56 -8.72 -1.61
C VAL A 46 14.32 -10.14 -1.10
N GLY A 47 13.89 -11.05 -1.97
CA GLY A 47 13.48 -12.40 -1.58
C GLY A 47 11.99 -12.48 -1.23
N PRO A 48 11.41 -13.69 -1.24
CA PRO A 48 9.95 -13.87 -1.11
C PRO A 48 9.40 -13.46 0.25
N PHE A 49 10.13 -13.72 1.34
CA PHE A 49 9.68 -13.37 2.70
C PHE A 49 9.69 -11.86 2.94
N ASP A 50 10.74 -11.17 2.52
CA ASP A 50 10.86 -9.71 2.67
C ASP A 50 9.88 -8.98 1.75
N CYS A 51 9.66 -9.52 0.54
CA CYS A 51 8.63 -9.02 -0.35
C CYS A 51 7.22 -9.14 0.28
N ALA A 52 6.89 -10.29 0.88
CA ALA A 52 5.62 -10.49 1.56
C ALA A 52 5.45 -9.52 2.76
N ARG A 53 6.51 -9.30 3.54
CA ARG A 53 6.50 -8.32 4.65
C ARG A 53 6.28 -6.90 4.15
N ALA A 54 7.01 -6.49 3.13
CA ALA A 54 6.83 -5.17 2.53
C ALA A 54 5.38 -4.96 2.06
N LYS A 55 4.73 -6.00 1.50
CA LYS A 55 3.34 -5.91 1.05
C LYS A 55 2.39 -5.68 2.22
N VAL A 56 2.57 -6.43 3.31
CA VAL A 56 1.81 -6.21 4.55
C VAL A 56 2.01 -4.78 5.08
N ASP A 57 3.25 -4.27 5.03
CA ASP A 57 3.56 -2.90 5.43
C ASP A 57 2.85 -1.84 4.55
N ALA A 58 2.78 -2.08 3.24
CA ALA A 58 2.06 -1.21 2.30
C ALA A 58 0.55 -1.20 2.59
N ASP A 59 -0.04 -2.39 2.81
CA ASP A 59 -1.46 -2.55 3.12
C ASP A 59 -1.80 -1.85 4.45
N ASN A 60 -0.94 -1.99 5.47
CA ASN A 60 -1.07 -1.31 6.77
C ASN A 60 -0.95 0.22 6.65
N ALA A 61 0.01 0.72 5.88
CA ALA A 61 0.19 2.15 5.67
C ALA A 61 -0.97 2.76 4.88
N GLY A 62 -1.44 2.06 3.85
CA GLY A 62 -2.61 2.45 3.07
C GLY A 62 -3.89 2.47 3.90
N GLN A 63 -4.09 1.48 4.79
CA GLN A 63 -5.24 1.47 5.69
C GLN A 63 -5.16 2.62 6.70
N ALA A 64 -4.00 2.84 7.32
CA ALA A 64 -3.81 3.94 8.24
C ALA A 64 -4.06 5.30 7.57
N ALA A 65 -3.68 5.48 6.30
CA ALA A 65 -3.97 6.70 5.55
C ALA A 65 -5.48 6.90 5.33
N ARG A 66 -6.20 5.83 4.94
CA ARG A 66 -7.66 5.85 4.78
C ARG A 66 -8.40 6.18 6.08
N ASP A 67 -7.90 5.68 7.21
CA ASP A 67 -8.51 5.92 8.52
C ASP A 67 -8.28 7.36 9.02
N LEU A 68 -7.17 8.00 8.63
CA LEU A 68 -6.71 9.26 9.20
C LEU A 68 -7.00 10.49 8.33
N TYR A 69 -7.12 10.32 7.00
CA TYR A 69 -7.17 11.45 6.07
C TYR A 69 -8.37 11.37 5.12
N PRO A 70 -8.89 12.52 4.64
CA PRO A 70 -9.99 12.54 3.67
C PRO A 70 -9.65 11.77 2.40
N GLU A 71 -10.63 11.07 1.84
CA GLU A 71 -10.46 10.20 0.66
C GLU A 71 -9.84 10.93 -0.54
N ASN A 72 -10.25 12.18 -0.78
CA ASN A 72 -9.73 13.02 -1.86
C ASN A 72 -8.28 13.50 -1.66
N THR A 73 -7.62 13.08 -0.59
CA THR A 73 -6.21 13.41 -0.29
C THR A 73 -5.29 12.20 -0.30
N LEU A 74 -5.84 11.00 -0.56
CA LEU A 74 -5.09 9.76 -0.62
C LEU A 74 -4.24 9.63 -1.89
N HIS A 75 -4.32 10.60 -2.80
CA HIS A 75 -3.49 10.71 -3.98
C HIS A 75 -3.07 12.16 -4.18
N ASN A 76 -1.77 12.40 -4.39
CA ASN A 76 -1.16 13.71 -4.57
C ASN A 76 -1.54 14.72 -3.46
N GLY A 77 -1.74 14.21 -2.25
CA GLY A 77 -2.31 14.94 -1.13
C GLY A 77 -1.73 14.56 0.23
N ILE A 78 -2.34 15.08 1.30
CA ILE A 78 -1.85 14.89 2.68
C ILE A 78 -1.87 13.43 3.13
N GLY A 79 -2.92 12.67 2.78
CA GLY A 79 -3.00 11.25 3.11
C GLY A 79 -2.02 10.42 2.30
N ASP A 80 -1.73 10.84 1.08
CA ASP A 80 -0.70 10.25 0.23
C ASP A 80 0.70 10.40 0.82
N ALA A 81 1.08 11.64 1.14
CA ALA A 81 2.35 11.96 1.78
C ALA A 81 2.57 11.16 3.07
N PHE A 82 1.53 11.06 3.91
CA PHE A 82 1.55 10.22 5.10
C PHE A 82 1.78 8.74 4.76
N ARG A 83 1.06 8.19 3.77
CA ARG A 83 1.18 6.78 3.36
C ARG A 83 2.62 6.47 2.96
N HIS A 84 3.25 7.29 2.12
CA HIS A 84 4.62 7.10 1.66
C HIS A 84 5.63 7.14 2.82
N CYS A 85 5.49 8.11 3.73
CA CYS A 85 6.30 8.17 4.95
C CYS A 85 6.14 6.90 5.79
N TYR A 86 4.90 6.53 6.09
CA TYR A 86 4.64 5.45 7.03
C TYR A 86 5.00 4.08 6.44
N TRP A 87 4.72 3.84 5.16
CA TRP A 87 5.13 2.62 4.48
C TRP A 87 6.64 2.42 4.50
N ASN A 88 7.41 3.47 4.18
CA ASN A 88 8.88 3.39 4.20
C ASN A 88 9.44 3.24 5.63
N ALA A 89 8.76 3.79 6.63
CA ALA A 89 9.12 3.57 8.03
C ALA A 89 8.89 2.10 8.44
N LEU A 90 7.73 1.53 8.10
CA LEU A 90 7.41 0.13 8.36
C LEU A 90 8.39 -0.82 7.66
N MET A 91 8.63 -0.62 6.36
CA MET A 91 9.62 -1.43 5.62
C MET A 91 11.02 -1.33 6.23
N THR A 92 11.43 -0.14 6.67
CA THR A 92 12.74 0.02 7.31
C THR A 92 12.83 -0.78 8.61
N ILE A 93 11.75 -0.86 9.38
CA ILE A 93 11.68 -1.66 10.60
C ILE A 93 11.65 -3.15 10.28
N SER A 94 10.89 -3.58 9.28
CA SER A 94 10.60 -4.99 9.02
C SER A 94 11.65 -5.71 8.18
N ILE A 95 12.21 -5.04 7.17
CA ILE A 95 13.13 -5.61 6.16
C ILE A 95 14.44 -4.80 6.01
N GLY A 96 14.58 -3.72 6.78
CA GLY A 96 15.78 -2.89 6.79
C GLY A 96 15.79 -1.80 5.72
N ARG A 97 16.51 -0.71 6.01
CA ARG A 97 16.53 0.52 5.20
C ARG A 97 16.90 0.30 3.73
N ASP A 98 17.92 -0.52 3.48
CA ASP A 98 18.46 -0.71 2.13
C ASP A 98 17.47 -1.44 1.21
N GLN A 99 16.77 -2.45 1.76
CA GLN A 99 15.73 -3.15 1.02
C GLN A 99 14.49 -2.26 0.84
N ALA A 100 14.09 -1.53 1.88
CA ALA A 100 13.00 -0.56 1.81
C ALA A 100 13.21 0.47 0.70
N LYS A 101 14.45 0.98 0.56
CA LYS A 101 14.79 1.92 -0.52
C LYS A 101 14.64 1.27 -1.90
N LYS A 102 15.19 0.07 -2.10
CA LYS A 102 15.10 -0.63 -3.41
C LYS A 102 13.66 -0.87 -3.85
N LEU A 103 12.78 -1.25 -2.90
CA LEU A 103 11.38 -1.50 -3.20
C LEU A 103 10.59 -0.21 -3.45
N ALA A 104 10.80 0.82 -2.62
CA ALA A 104 10.15 2.11 -2.83
C ALA A 104 10.58 2.73 -4.17
N ASP A 105 11.88 2.73 -4.50
CA ASP A 105 12.36 3.25 -5.78
C ASP A 105 11.78 2.46 -6.98
N LEU A 106 11.69 1.12 -6.88
CA LEU A 106 11.04 0.28 -7.88
C LEU A 106 9.58 0.68 -8.10
N HIS A 107 8.86 0.95 -7.00
CA HIS A 107 7.47 1.35 -7.04
C HIS A 107 7.28 2.67 -7.79
N GLU A 108 8.09 3.68 -7.44
CA GLU A 108 8.06 4.99 -8.11
C GLU A 108 8.50 4.92 -9.58
N ASP A 109 9.40 3.99 -9.94
CA ASP A 109 9.83 3.77 -11.32
C ASP A 109 8.76 3.08 -12.18
N ASN A 110 7.87 2.29 -11.57
CA ASN A 110 6.77 1.63 -12.27
C ASN A 110 5.55 2.56 -12.46
N ASN A 111 5.40 3.61 -11.63
CA ASN A 111 4.33 4.59 -11.74
C ASN A 111 4.69 5.75 -12.71
N THR A 112 4.94 5.44 -13.98
CA THR A 112 5.43 6.43 -14.97
C THR A 112 4.36 7.34 -15.58
N GLU A 113 3.08 7.12 -15.28
CA GLU A 113 1.97 7.84 -15.91
C GLU A 113 1.56 9.14 -15.18
N GLY A 114 2.11 9.38 -13.97
CA GLY A 114 1.83 10.57 -13.17
C GLY A 114 2.62 11.83 -13.58
N PRO A 115 2.22 13.03 -13.13
CA PRO A 115 3.02 14.24 -13.29
C PRO A 115 4.41 14.07 -12.66
N LEU A 116 5.45 14.69 -13.22
CA LEU A 116 6.81 14.61 -12.66
C LEU A 116 6.90 15.01 -11.18
N GLY A 117 6.02 15.93 -10.72
CA GLY A 117 5.97 16.34 -9.32
C GLY A 117 5.48 15.25 -8.35
N GLU A 118 4.63 14.31 -8.81
CA GLU A 118 4.14 13.17 -8.01
C GLU A 118 5.32 12.33 -7.53
N ARG A 119 6.14 11.87 -8.48
CA ARG A 119 7.36 11.12 -8.17
C ARG A 119 8.32 11.87 -7.23
N VAL A 120 8.45 13.19 -7.37
CA VAL A 120 9.32 13.99 -6.51
C VAL A 120 8.78 14.02 -5.07
N MET A 121 7.47 14.21 -4.91
CA MET A 121 6.79 14.13 -3.61
C MET A 121 7.00 12.76 -2.97
N ASP A 122 6.76 11.69 -3.73
CA ASP A 122 6.79 10.31 -3.23
C ASP A 122 8.20 9.92 -2.82
N LEU A 123 9.22 10.16 -3.67
CA LEU A 123 10.62 9.89 -3.33
C LEU A 123 11.09 10.65 -2.08
N LYS A 124 10.67 11.90 -1.91
CA LYS A 124 11.01 12.70 -0.73
C LYS A 124 10.37 12.13 0.53
N ASN A 125 9.07 11.83 0.50
CA ASN A 125 8.35 11.29 1.65
C ASN A 125 8.81 9.87 1.98
N ASN A 126 9.16 9.06 0.98
CA ASN A 126 9.78 7.75 1.14
C ASN A 126 11.11 7.85 1.91
N GLU A 127 11.96 8.82 1.58
CA GLU A 127 13.22 9.03 2.31
C GLU A 127 13.02 9.44 3.76
N ILE A 128 12.08 10.36 4.02
CA ILE A 128 11.72 10.74 5.39
C ILE A 128 11.21 9.53 6.17
N GLY A 129 10.35 8.72 5.56
CA GLY A 129 9.85 7.48 6.15
C GLY A 129 10.97 6.53 6.57
N ARG A 130 11.97 6.34 5.71
CA ARG A 130 13.14 5.50 6.04
C ARG A 130 13.94 6.06 7.22
N GLN A 131 14.04 7.38 7.36
CA GLN A 131 14.68 8.00 8.54
C GLN A 131 13.87 7.72 9.80
N VAL A 132 12.55 7.94 9.75
CA VAL A 132 11.62 7.66 10.86
C VAL A 132 11.72 6.20 11.33
N GLY A 133 11.77 5.24 10.40
CA GLY A 133 11.89 3.82 10.72
C GLY A 133 13.18 3.45 11.47
N ASN A 134 14.31 4.09 11.14
CA ASN A 134 15.56 3.88 11.85
C ASN A 134 15.55 4.44 13.27
N ASP A 135 14.88 5.58 13.47
CA ASP A 135 14.90 6.31 14.73
C ASP A 135 13.94 5.72 15.77
N PHE A 136 12.70 5.37 15.37
CA PHE A 136 11.65 4.98 16.31
C PHE A 136 11.50 3.46 16.48
N LYS A 137 11.94 2.66 15.50
CA LYS A 137 12.00 1.18 15.52
C LYS A 137 10.74 0.45 16.02
N SER A 138 9.59 1.11 16.01
CA SER A 138 8.30 0.60 16.46
C SER A 138 7.20 1.10 15.55
N VAL A 139 6.17 0.27 15.33
CA VAL A 139 5.04 0.55 14.44
C VAL A 139 4.31 1.82 14.90
N ASP A 140 3.93 1.90 16.18
CA ASP A 140 3.21 3.04 16.74
C ASP A 140 4.04 4.33 16.73
N GLY A 141 5.33 4.23 17.07
CA GLY A 141 6.25 5.37 17.05
C GLY A 141 6.45 5.92 15.63
N ALA A 142 6.61 5.03 14.65
CA ALA A 142 6.71 5.41 13.24
C ALA A 142 5.45 6.09 12.73
N LYS A 143 4.27 5.54 13.06
CA LYS A 143 2.97 6.14 12.69
C LYS A 143 2.84 7.54 13.26
N ALA A 144 3.03 7.68 14.58
CA ALA A 144 2.92 8.96 15.27
C ALA A 144 3.87 10.00 14.69
N ARG A 145 5.12 9.61 14.39
CA ARG A 145 6.12 10.53 13.83
C ARG A 145 5.77 10.96 12.39
N CYS A 146 5.28 10.06 11.54
CA CYS A 146 4.81 10.44 10.21
C CYS A 146 3.59 11.39 10.29
N GLN A 147 2.68 11.19 11.25
CA GLN A 147 1.56 12.13 11.48
C GLN A 147 2.06 13.51 11.95
N GLU A 148 3.08 13.56 12.81
CA GLU A 148 3.71 14.81 13.23
C GLU A 148 4.42 15.51 12.06
N HIS A 149 5.09 14.77 11.18
CA HIS A 149 5.74 15.34 9.99
C HIS A 149 4.75 15.91 8.97
N VAL A 150 3.54 15.37 8.92
CA VAL A 150 2.42 15.99 8.20
C VAL A 150 2.07 17.35 8.80
N SER A 151 1.83 17.44 10.11
CA SER A 151 1.35 18.67 10.77
C SER A 151 2.41 19.76 10.87
N THR A 152 3.69 19.38 10.91
CA THR A 152 4.84 20.31 11.04
C THR A 152 5.42 20.73 9.69
N GLY A 153 4.89 20.22 8.56
CA GLY A 153 5.33 20.61 7.22
C GLY A 153 6.66 19.99 6.78
N HIS A 154 7.11 18.92 7.43
CA HIS A 154 8.31 18.18 7.02
C HIS A 154 8.06 17.32 5.78
N LEU A 155 6.83 16.79 5.62
CA LEU A 155 6.42 16.07 4.41
C LEU A 155 6.06 17.03 3.28
N GLN A 156 6.33 16.62 2.04
CA GLN A 156 5.80 17.29 0.86
C GLN A 156 4.39 16.77 0.62
N LEU A 157 3.38 17.64 0.68
CA LEU A 157 1.97 17.23 0.69
C LEU A 157 1.31 17.24 -0.69
N LYS A 158 2.01 17.75 -1.71
CA LYS A 158 1.56 17.85 -3.10
C LYS A 158 2.76 17.76 -4.06
N PRO A 159 2.54 17.31 -5.31
CA PRO A 159 3.48 17.44 -6.42
C PRO A 159 4.11 18.82 -6.57
#